data_AF-A0A2E3AI82-F1
#
_entry.id   AF-A0A2E3AI82-F1
#
_cell.length_a   1.000
_cell.length_b   1.000
_cell.length_c   1.000
_cell.angle_alpha   90.00
_cell.angle_beta   90.00
_cell.angle_gamma   90.00
#
_symmetry.space_group_name_H-M   'P 1'
#
loop_
_entity.id
_entity.type
_entity.pdbx_description
1 polymer ?
#
loop_
_entity_poly.entity_id
_entity_poly.type
_entity_poly.pdbx_seq_one_letter_code
_entity_poly.pdbx_strand_id
1 'polypeptide(L)'
;MKFFFIKTFIVLFLIGCNSESSSNVLEKSKNLINEQKYSEAILELNSLVKKYPDSIEAPEAQYLIADTYAFLNNYDDAIIAYKLVVKEYLSSKSAINAQFMLGYIYANFLFNYDLAREEYEIFLEKFSSTADPNLIESVKFELENLGKDLKDIPELRGIS
;
A
#
# COMPACT_ATOMS: atom_id res chain seq x y z
N MET A 1 57.00 28.68 -27.10
CA MET A 1 55.73 29.37 -27.42
C MET A 1 54.60 28.64 -26.73
N LYS A 2 53.85 29.34 -25.88
CA LYS A 2 52.61 28.85 -25.26
C LYS A 2 51.49 28.89 -26.31
N PHE A 3 50.76 27.79 -26.48
CA PHE A 3 49.42 27.85 -27.05
C PHE A 3 48.47 27.07 -26.15
N PHE A 4 47.73 27.82 -25.34
CA PHE A 4 46.46 27.43 -24.75
C PHE A 4 45.47 27.26 -25.90
N PHE A 5 44.79 26.12 -25.99
CA PHE A 5 43.47 26.08 -26.63
C PHE A 5 42.47 25.37 -25.70
N ILE A 6 41.59 26.23 -25.23
CA ILE A 6 40.41 26.14 -24.39
C ILE A 6 39.64 24.81 -24.49
N LYS A 7 39.34 24.27 -23.30
CA LYS A 7 38.33 23.25 -23.01
C LYS A 7 36.98 23.65 -23.61
N THR A 8 36.36 22.77 -24.39
CA THR A 8 34.91 22.82 -24.60
C THR A 8 34.35 21.45 -24.30
N PHE A 9 34.20 21.20 -22.99
CA PHE A 9 33.31 20.18 -22.48
C PHE A 9 31.90 20.73 -22.71
N ILE A 10 31.26 20.33 -23.81
CA ILE A 10 29.86 20.66 -24.05
C ILE A 10 29.05 19.83 -23.05
N VAL A 11 28.83 20.39 -21.86
CA VAL A 11 27.76 19.93 -20.98
C VAL A 11 26.47 20.42 -21.62
N LEU A 12 25.82 19.55 -22.37
CA LEU A 12 24.43 19.73 -22.75
C LEU A 12 23.59 19.53 -21.48
N PHE A 13 23.52 20.56 -20.63
CA PHE A 13 22.46 20.72 -19.63
C PHE A 13 21.18 21.06 -20.40
N LEU A 14 20.56 20.04 -20.99
CA LEU A 14 19.22 20.19 -21.52
C LEU A 14 18.23 20.07 -20.37
N ILE A 15 17.76 21.24 -19.96
CA ILE A 15 16.41 21.52 -19.46
C ILE A 15 16.10 20.85 -18.12
N GLY A 16 16.13 21.66 -17.06
CA GLY A 16 15.67 21.28 -15.74
C GLY A 16 14.25 20.72 -15.80
N CYS A 17 14.14 19.42 -15.57
CA CYS A 17 12.90 18.83 -15.15
C CYS A 17 12.64 19.40 -13.75
N ASN A 18 11.67 20.31 -13.60
CA ASN A 18 11.06 20.55 -12.30
C ASN A 18 10.38 19.22 -11.92
N SER A 19 11.16 18.28 -11.39
CA SER A 19 10.64 17.00 -10.96
C SER A 19 9.73 17.28 -9.78
N GLU A 20 8.42 17.15 -9.98
CA GLU A 20 7.41 17.24 -8.93
C GLU A 20 7.84 16.36 -7.74
N SER A 21 7.79 16.87 -6.51
CA SER A 21 8.19 16.10 -5.34
C SER A 21 7.26 14.90 -5.13
N SER A 22 7.76 13.83 -4.53
CA SER A 22 6.95 12.66 -4.15
C SER A 22 5.73 13.05 -3.30
N SER A 23 5.89 14.01 -2.37
CA SER A 23 4.79 14.58 -1.59
C SER A 23 3.69 15.21 -2.46
N ASN A 24 4.06 16.01 -3.46
CA ASN A 24 3.07 16.67 -4.32
C ASN A 24 2.35 15.65 -5.21
N VAL A 25 3.08 14.68 -5.77
CA VAL A 25 2.48 13.59 -6.57
C VAL A 25 1.51 12.77 -5.72
N LEU A 26 1.85 12.48 -4.46
CA LEU A 26 0.99 11.76 -3.54
C LEU A 26 -0.30 12.56 -3.23
N GLU A 27 -0.18 13.85 -2.93
CA GLU A 27 -1.33 14.72 -2.67
C GLU A 27 -2.26 14.81 -3.89
N LYS A 28 -1.69 15.03 -5.08
CA LYS A 28 -2.42 15.00 -6.36
C LYS A 28 -3.18 13.69 -6.55
N SER A 29 -2.52 12.56 -6.29
CA SER A 29 -3.12 11.24 -6.43
C SER A 29 -4.29 11.03 -5.47
N LYS A 30 -4.18 11.48 -4.22
CA LYS A 30 -5.28 11.46 -3.24
C LYS A 30 -6.47 12.31 -3.71
N ASN A 31 -6.22 13.47 -4.29
CA ASN A 31 -7.28 14.31 -4.88
C ASN A 31 -7.98 13.60 -6.05
N LEU A 32 -7.22 12.93 -6.93
CA LEU A 32 -7.78 12.13 -8.02
C LEU A 32 -8.68 10.99 -7.49
N ILE A 33 -8.28 10.31 -6.41
CA ILE A 33 -9.11 9.29 -5.75
C ILE A 33 -10.42 9.90 -5.23
N ASN A 34 -10.35 11.06 -4.56
CA ASN A 34 -11.53 11.77 -4.07
C ASN A 34 -12.47 12.21 -5.21
N GLU A 35 -11.92 12.54 -6.37
CA GLU A 35 -12.65 12.83 -7.61
C GLU A 35 -13.12 11.56 -8.35
N GLN A 36 -12.88 10.38 -7.80
CA GLN A 36 -13.19 9.07 -8.39
C GLN A 36 -12.46 8.77 -9.72
N LYS A 37 -11.37 9.49 -9.98
CA LYS A 37 -10.48 9.29 -11.13
C LYS A 37 -9.42 8.23 -10.83
N TYR A 38 -9.88 7.03 -10.52
CA TYR A 38 -9.04 5.95 -10.00
C TYR A 38 -7.90 5.53 -10.94
N SER A 39 -8.17 5.43 -12.24
CA SER A 39 -7.13 5.06 -13.22
C SER A 39 -6.03 6.12 -13.30
N GLU A 40 -6.38 7.40 -13.27
CA GLU A 40 -5.40 8.50 -13.27
C GLU A 40 -4.59 8.50 -11.97
N ALA A 41 -5.25 8.29 -10.83
CA ALA A 41 -4.58 8.19 -9.54
C ALA A 41 -3.56 7.03 -9.52
N ILE A 42 -3.97 5.83 -9.96
CA ILE A 42 -3.08 4.67 -10.02
C ILE A 42 -1.89 4.94 -10.94
N LEU A 43 -2.07 5.64 -12.07
CA LEU A 43 -0.97 6.02 -12.96
C LEU A 43 0.04 6.95 -12.27
N GLU A 44 -0.43 7.96 -11.56
CA GLU A 44 0.43 8.90 -10.81
C GLU A 44 1.15 8.23 -9.65
N LEU A 45 0.45 7.39 -8.88
CA LEU A 45 1.04 6.61 -7.78
C LEU A 45 2.11 5.63 -8.30
N ASN A 46 1.86 4.94 -9.41
CA ASN A 46 2.86 4.08 -10.05
C ASN A 46 4.10 4.88 -10.50
N SER A 47 3.90 6.09 -11.02
CA SER A 47 5.00 7.00 -11.35
C SER A 47 5.79 7.40 -10.10
N LEU A 48 5.12 7.66 -8.97
CA LEU A 48 5.75 7.99 -7.69
C LEU A 48 6.64 6.85 -7.21
N VAL A 49 6.11 5.64 -7.02
CA VAL A 49 6.87 4.50 -6.49
C VAL A 49 8.04 4.10 -7.40
N LYS A 50 7.92 4.34 -8.70
CA LYS A 50 9.00 4.08 -9.67
C LYS A 50 10.12 5.13 -9.60
N LYS A 51 9.77 6.41 -9.43
CA LYS A 51 10.73 7.51 -9.45
C LYS A 51 11.36 7.79 -8.09
N TYR A 52 10.63 7.52 -7.02
CA TYR A 52 10.98 7.85 -5.65
C TYR A 52 10.80 6.66 -4.70
N PRO A 53 11.35 5.46 -5.01
CA PRO A 53 11.10 4.27 -4.19
C PRO A 53 11.54 4.42 -2.74
N ASP A 54 12.58 5.22 -2.46
CA ASP A 54 13.11 5.43 -1.11
C ASP A 54 12.48 6.62 -0.36
N SER A 55 11.46 7.27 -0.94
CA SER A 55 10.83 8.43 -0.28
C SER A 55 9.88 8.00 0.83
N ILE A 56 9.62 8.90 1.78
CA ILE A 56 8.70 8.64 2.89
C ILE A 56 7.26 8.41 2.41
N GLU A 57 6.91 8.90 1.22
CA GLU A 57 5.61 8.74 0.57
C GLU A 57 5.46 7.42 -0.19
N ALA A 58 6.55 6.79 -0.61
CA ALA A 58 6.50 5.59 -1.46
C ALA A 58 5.69 4.43 -0.83
N PRO A 59 5.81 4.13 0.48
CA PRO A 59 4.98 3.11 1.11
C PRO A 59 3.50 3.43 1.10
N GLU A 60 3.12 4.68 1.35
CA GLU A 60 1.71 5.11 1.30
C GLU A 60 1.19 5.09 -0.14
N ALA A 61 2.01 5.50 -1.10
CA ALA A 61 1.62 5.47 -2.51
C ALA A 61 1.35 4.03 -2.99
N GLN A 62 2.23 3.08 -2.65
CA GLN A 62 2.04 1.68 -2.99
C GLN A 62 0.80 1.08 -2.30
N TYR A 63 0.53 1.47 -1.05
CA TYR A 63 -0.69 1.08 -0.36
C TYR A 63 -1.94 1.64 -1.03
N LEU A 64 -1.95 2.91 -1.43
CA LEU A 64 -3.10 3.52 -2.11
C LEU A 64 -3.37 2.90 -3.48
N ILE A 65 -2.36 2.39 -4.18
CA ILE A 65 -2.58 1.59 -5.40
C ILE A 65 -3.41 0.36 -5.05
N ALA A 66 -3.01 -0.40 -4.02
CA ALA A 66 -3.70 -1.59 -3.58
C ALA A 66 -5.12 -1.31 -3.08
N ASP A 67 -5.28 -0.27 -2.26
CA ASP A 67 -6.56 0.15 -1.70
C ASP A 67 -7.53 0.64 -2.78
N THR A 68 -7.01 1.34 -3.80
CA THR A 68 -7.82 1.74 -4.97
C THR A 68 -8.28 0.52 -5.76
N TYR A 69 -7.43 -0.48 -5.98
CA TYR A 69 -7.85 -1.73 -6.60
C TYR A 69 -8.91 -2.47 -5.77
N ALA A 70 -8.72 -2.55 -4.46
CA ALA A 70 -9.68 -3.17 -3.55
C ALA A 70 -11.04 -2.45 -3.57
N PHE A 71 -11.03 -1.12 -3.55
CA PHE A 71 -12.23 -0.28 -3.68
C PHE A 71 -13.00 -0.56 -4.98
N LEU A 72 -12.28 -0.84 -6.07
CA LEU A 72 -12.84 -1.23 -7.36
C LEU A 72 -13.27 -2.70 -7.44
N ASN A 73 -13.23 -3.44 -6.32
CA ASN A 73 -13.44 -4.90 -6.23
C ASN A 73 -12.47 -5.72 -7.08
N ASN A 74 -11.34 -5.14 -7.49
CA ASN A 74 -10.29 -5.85 -8.22
C ASN A 74 -9.31 -6.46 -7.21
N TYR A 75 -9.79 -7.50 -6.51
CA TYR A 75 -9.09 -8.10 -5.38
C TYR A 75 -7.77 -8.77 -5.77
N ASP A 76 -7.68 -9.33 -6.99
CA ASP A 76 -6.44 -9.96 -7.48
C ASP A 76 -5.30 -8.93 -7.59
N ASP A 77 -5.56 -7.78 -8.24
CA ASP A 77 -4.57 -6.71 -8.35
C ASP A 77 -4.29 -6.03 -7.00
N ALA A 78 -5.32 -5.90 -6.15
CA ALA A 78 -5.16 -5.38 -4.79
C ALA A 78 -4.21 -6.24 -3.95
N ILE A 79 -4.37 -7.56 -3.98
CA ILE A 79 -3.50 -8.50 -3.26
C ILE A 79 -2.05 -8.38 -3.75
N ILE A 80 -1.83 -8.31 -5.07
CA ILE A 80 -0.49 -8.14 -5.63
C ILE A 80 0.13 -6.83 -5.12
N ALA A 81 -0.62 -5.73 -5.18
CA ALA A 81 -0.13 -4.42 -4.76
C ALA A 81 0.11 -4.34 -3.24
N TYR A 82 -0.74 -4.94 -2.40
CA TYR A 82 -0.53 -5.02 -0.95
C TYR A 82 0.70 -5.86 -0.60
N LYS A 83 0.91 -7.00 -1.27
CA LYS A 83 2.13 -7.82 -1.11
C LYS A 83 3.40 -7.04 -1.44
N LEU A 84 3.35 -6.15 -2.44
CA LEU A 84 4.47 -5.25 -2.74
C LEU A 84 4.74 -4.27 -1.60
N VAL A 85 3.71 -3.74 -0.92
CA VAL A 85 3.92 -2.87 0.26
C VAL A 85 4.70 -3.61 1.34
N VAL A 86 4.27 -4.83 1.69
CA VAL A 86 4.91 -5.62 2.75
C VAL A 86 6.33 -6.03 2.37
N LYS A 87 6.56 -6.36 1.09
CA LYS A 87 7.85 -6.78 0.57
C LYS A 87 8.88 -5.66 0.52
N GLU A 88 8.50 -4.49 0.02
CA GLU A 88 9.43 -3.39 -0.25
C GLU A 88 9.52 -2.40 0.93
N TYR A 89 8.48 -2.32 1.77
CA TYR A 89 8.36 -1.28 2.82
C TYR A 89 7.99 -1.84 4.19
N LEU A 90 8.57 -2.99 4.58
CA LEU A 90 8.21 -3.76 5.77
C LEU A 90 8.12 -2.92 7.06
N SER A 91 9.00 -1.94 7.27
CA SER A 91 9.01 -1.13 8.50
C SER A 91 8.01 0.03 8.52
N SER A 92 7.20 0.20 7.47
CA SER A 92 6.26 1.31 7.34
C SER A 92 4.90 1.01 7.98
N LYS A 93 4.17 2.07 8.37
CA LYS A 93 2.75 1.95 8.78
C LYS A 93 1.89 1.33 7.66
N SER A 94 2.21 1.63 6.41
CA SER A 94 1.55 1.06 5.24
C SER A 94 1.69 -0.45 5.16
N ALA A 95 2.83 -1.03 5.54
CA ALA A 95 3.02 -2.48 5.55
C ALA A 95 2.18 -3.18 6.63
N ILE A 96 2.04 -2.56 7.81
CA ILE A 96 1.14 -3.06 8.88
C ILE A 96 -0.30 -3.13 8.34
N ASN A 97 -0.80 -2.04 7.76
CA ASN A 97 -2.15 -1.99 7.22
C ASN A 97 -2.32 -2.94 6.02
N ALA A 98 -1.32 -3.02 5.13
CA ALA A 98 -1.37 -3.89 3.96
C ALA A 98 -1.48 -5.38 4.37
N GLN A 99 -0.72 -5.81 5.36
CA GLN A 99 -0.77 -7.19 5.84
C GLN A 99 -2.13 -7.52 6.46
N PHE A 100 -2.73 -6.58 7.21
CA PHE A 100 -4.11 -6.73 7.69
C PHE A 100 -5.10 -6.86 6.53
N MET A 101 -4.99 -5.98 5.52
CA MET A 101 -5.90 -5.98 4.37
C MET A 101 -5.80 -7.25 3.52
N LEU A 102 -4.62 -7.88 3.43
CA LEU A 102 -4.46 -9.19 2.79
C LEU A 102 -5.35 -10.24 3.47
N GLY A 103 -5.25 -10.37 4.80
CA GLY A 103 -6.11 -11.29 5.56
C GLY A 103 -7.59 -10.94 5.43
N TYR A 104 -7.93 -9.65 5.51
CA TYR A 104 -9.30 -9.16 5.38
C TYR A 104 -9.92 -9.50 4.03
N ILE A 105 -9.18 -9.31 2.93
CA ILE A 105 -9.67 -9.62 1.58
C ILE A 105 -9.92 -11.11 1.41
N TYR A 106 -8.98 -11.95 1.84
CA TYR A 106 -9.16 -13.40 1.76
C TYR A 106 -10.35 -13.87 2.60
N ALA A 107 -10.54 -13.31 3.79
CA ALA A 107 -11.64 -13.68 4.68
C ALA A 107 -13.01 -13.27 4.13
N ASN A 108 -13.14 -12.02 3.66
CA ASN A 108 -14.44 -11.38 3.48
C ASN A 108 -14.91 -11.29 2.02
N PHE A 109 -13.99 -11.31 1.06
CA PHE A 109 -14.33 -11.18 -0.36
C PHE A 109 -14.07 -12.44 -1.15
N LEU A 110 -12.99 -13.16 -0.83
CA LEU A 110 -12.63 -14.40 -1.52
C LEU A 110 -13.07 -15.67 -0.77
N PHE A 111 -13.47 -15.53 0.50
CA PHE A 111 -13.86 -16.62 1.40
C PHE A 111 -12.81 -17.76 1.45
N ASN A 112 -11.54 -17.40 1.26
CA ASN A 112 -10.41 -18.31 1.37
C ASN A 112 -9.84 -18.21 2.79
N TYR A 113 -10.47 -18.91 3.72
CA TYR A 113 -10.14 -18.80 5.14
C TYR A 113 -8.76 -19.36 5.49
N ASP A 114 -8.22 -20.28 4.68
CA ASP A 114 -6.86 -20.80 4.87
C ASP A 114 -5.82 -19.71 4.60
N LEU A 115 -5.94 -19.01 3.47
CA LEU A 115 -5.06 -17.87 3.16
C LEU A 115 -5.30 -16.68 4.10
N ALA A 116 -6.55 -16.44 4.50
CA ALA A 116 -6.84 -15.39 5.48
C ALA A 116 -6.12 -15.64 6.81
N ARG A 117 -6.18 -16.89 7.30
CA ARG A 117 -5.46 -17.32 8.51
C ARG A 117 -3.96 -17.12 8.36
N GLU A 118 -3.38 -17.57 7.25
CA GLU A 118 -1.95 -17.39 6.97
C GLU A 118 -1.54 -15.91 7.04
N GLU A 119 -2.23 -15.03 6.33
CA GLU A 119 -1.88 -13.60 6.28
C GLU A 119 -2.06 -12.90 7.65
N TYR A 120 -3.06 -13.29 8.44
CA TYR A 120 -3.26 -12.78 9.80
C TYR A 120 -2.21 -13.33 10.80
N GLU A 121 -1.78 -14.59 10.67
CA GLU A 121 -0.69 -15.14 11.48
C GLU A 121 0.64 -14.44 11.15
N ILE A 122 0.92 -14.17 9.87
CA ILE A 122 2.05 -13.36 9.43
C ILE A 122 1.97 -11.95 10.03
N PHE A 123 0.78 -11.35 10.13
CA PHE A 123 0.61 -10.06 10.79
C PHE A 123 1.08 -10.11 12.24
N LEU A 124 0.60 -11.10 13.00
CA LEU A 124 0.95 -11.24 14.42
C LEU A 124 2.45 -11.53 14.59
N GLU A 125 3.07 -12.30 13.71
CA GLU A 125 4.50 -12.57 13.74
C GLU A 125 5.33 -11.30 13.51
N LYS A 126 5.01 -10.55 12.45
CA LYS A 126 5.87 -9.45 11.97
C LYS A 126 5.58 -8.11 12.61
N PHE A 127 4.33 -7.85 12.99
CA PHE A 127 3.87 -6.50 13.35
C PHE A 127 3.32 -6.36 14.76
N SER A 128 3.12 -7.44 15.52
CA SER A 128 2.53 -7.35 16.88
C SER A 128 3.34 -6.50 17.88
N SER A 129 4.63 -6.27 17.63
CA SER A 129 5.47 -5.40 18.47
C SER A 129 5.37 -3.91 18.11
N THR A 130 4.86 -3.57 16.94
CA THR A 130 4.84 -2.20 16.38
C THR A 130 3.45 -1.69 16.03
N ALA A 131 2.48 -2.59 15.82
CA ALA A 131 1.11 -2.24 15.47
C ALA A 131 0.34 -1.66 16.65
N ASP A 132 -0.73 -0.92 16.34
CA ASP A 132 -1.69 -0.45 17.35
C ASP A 132 -2.30 -1.67 18.08
N PRO A 133 -2.35 -1.69 19.42
CA PRO A 133 -2.93 -2.79 20.17
C PRO A 133 -4.37 -3.14 19.76
N ASN A 134 -5.19 -2.16 19.37
CA ASN A 134 -6.56 -2.41 18.92
C ASN A 134 -6.58 -3.14 17.57
N LEU A 135 -5.61 -2.88 16.69
CA LEU A 135 -5.48 -3.61 15.43
C LEU A 135 -5.03 -5.05 15.68
N ILE A 136 -4.14 -5.28 16.66
CA ILE A 136 -3.74 -6.63 17.09
C ILE A 136 -4.95 -7.41 17.62
N GLU A 137 -5.77 -6.80 18.48
CA GLU A 137 -7.00 -7.44 18.97
C GLU A 137 -8.00 -7.69 17.84
N SER A 138 -8.08 -6.78 16.85
CA SER A 138 -8.90 -7.00 15.65
C SER A 138 -8.44 -8.22 14.86
N VAL A 139 -7.13 -8.40 14.66
CA VAL A 139 -6.57 -9.58 13.97
C VAL A 139 -6.86 -10.88 14.72
N LYS A 140 -6.72 -10.87 16.05
CA LYS A 140 -7.07 -12.05 16.87
C LYS A 140 -8.55 -12.38 16.77
N PHE A 141 -9.41 -11.37 16.86
CA PHE A 141 -10.85 -11.53 16.73
C PHE A 141 -11.23 -12.12 15.35
N GLU A 142 -10.64 -11.61 14.28
CA GLU A 142 -10.82 -12.15 12.94
C GLU A 142 -10.41 -13.63 12.87
N LEU A 143 -9.21 -13.98 13.34
CA LEU A 143 -8.69 -15.35 13.36
C LEU A 143 -9.58 -16.34 14.14
N GLU A 144 -10.15 -15.90 15.26
CA GLU A 144 -11.06 -16.69 16.09
C GLU A 144 -12.41 -16.94 15.42
N ASN A 145 -12.83 -16.05 14.51
CA ASN A 145 -14.16 -16.03 13.92
C ASN A 145 -14.20 -16.28 12.40
N LEU A 146 -13.05 -16.60 11.78
CA LEU A 146 -12.97 -16.96 10.37
C LEU A 146 -14.03 -18.00 9.98
N GLY A 147 -14.83 -17.66 8.96
CA GLY A 147 -15.86 -18.53 8.38
C GLY A 147 -17.11 -18.72 9.24
N LYS A 148 -17.24 -18.04 10.39
CA LYS A 148 -18.47 -18.07 11.19
C LYS A 148 -19.50 -17.06 10.65
N ASP A 149 -20.78 -17.41 10.72
CA ASP A 149 -21.85 -16.44 10.53
C ASP A 149 -21.85 -15.41 11.68
N LEU A 150 -22.22 -14.16 11.40
CA LEU A 150 -22.31 -13.09 12.41
C LEU A 150 -23.17 -13.46 13.62
N LYS A 151 -24.26 -14.21 13.40
CA LYS A 151 -25.17 -14.67 14.46
C LYS A 151 -24.52 -15.63 15.47
N ASP A 152 -23.45 -16.31 15.04
CA ASP A 152 -22.75 -17.32 15.82
C ASP A 152 -21.62 -16.69 16.66
N ILE A 153 -21.34 -15.40 16.48
CA ILE A 153 -20.33 -14.63 17.22
C ILE A 153 -21.04 -13.90 18.38
N PRO A 154 -20.87 -14.34 19.64
CA PRO A 154 -21.60 -13.81 20.79
C PRO A 154 -21.48 -12.28 20.95
N GLU A 155 -20.30 -11.73 20.67
CA GLU A 155 -19.98 -10.30 20.76
C GLU A 155 -20.71 -9.45 19.71
N LEU A 156 -21.10 -10.07 18.59
CA LEU A 156 -21.78 -9.42 17.46
C LEU A 156 -23.26 -9.81 17.37
N ARG A 157 -23.78 -10.53 18.37
CA ARG A 157 -25.19 -10.93 18.38
C ARG A 157 -26.08 -9.71 18.60
N GLY A 158 -26.76 -9.24 17.53
CA GLY A 158 -27.74 -8.15 17.58
C GLY A 158 -27.41 -6.91 16.76
N ILE A 159 -26.31 -6.92 16.00
CA ILE A 159 -26.01 -5.90 14.98
C ILE A 159 -26.45 -6.30 13.56
N SER A 160 -27.00 -7.51 13.39
CA SER A 160 -27.56 -8.03 12.14
C SER A 160 -29.00 -7.58 11.89
#